data_AF-A0A8J6VEC3-F1
#
_entry.id   AF-A0A8J6VEC3-F1
#
_cell.length_a   1.000
_cell.length_b   1.000
_cell.length_c   1.000
_cell.angle_alpha   90.00
_cell.angle_beta   90.00
_cell.angle_gamma   90.00
#
_symmetry.space_group_name_H-M   'P 1'
#
loop_
_entity.id
_entity.type
_entity.pdbx_description
1 polymer ?
#
loop_
_entity_poly.entity_id
_entity_poly.type
_entity_poly.pdbx_seq_one_letter_code
_entity_poly.pdbx_strand_id
1 'polypeptide(L)'
;MCHWVASQFAIPGEDGKPMAIGAIVADISDRKRAENALRQSETELREKNQQLEHTLQELQRTKEQLIQSEKMSSLGQLVAGVAHEINNPISFIYGNLTHVSEYAQELVSLVRLYQQHYPQPSAEIQTLSEELDLDFLAQDFPKILSSMKNGATRIREIVLSLRNFSRLDEAEVKAINIHEGIDNTLLIVKNRLHSQALAWEKGARHAEIKIIKEYGKLPPVKCYAGQLNQVFLNILTNAIDALDMKAGDWGSGDWGQSTRGWEFGTK
;
A
#
# COMPACT_ATOMS: atom_id res chain seq x y z
N MET A 1 34.95 53.63 10.08
CA MET A 1 36.25 53.44 10.75
C MET A 1 37.34 53.44 9.69
N CYS A 2 38.30 54.36 9.80
CA CYS A 2 39.45 54.40 8.88
C CYS A 2 40.38 53.22 9.19
N HIS A 3 40.77 52.48 8.16
CA HIS A 3 41.70 51.36 8.28
C HIS A 3 42.99 51.72 7.55
N TRP A 4 44.10 51.64 8.27
CA TRP A 4 45.43 51.93 7.75
C TRP A 4 46.30 50.70 7.92
N VAL A 5 47.14 50.42 6.93
CA VAL A 5 48.23 49.44 7.07
C VAL A 5 49.54 50.21 7.02
N ALA A 6 50.41 49.95 8.00
CA ALA A 6 51.74 50.55 8.07
C ALA A 6 52.79 49.45 8.00
N SER A 7 53.73 49.57 7.06
CA SER A 7 54.91 48.71 7.00
C SER A 7 56.14 49.57 7.26
N GLN A 8 56.97 49.14 8.20
CA GLN A 8 58.21 49.81 8.56
C GLN A 8 59.39 49.04 7.98
N PHE A 9 60.38 49.78 7.49
CA PHE A 9 61.61 49.21 6.97
C PHE A 9 62.80 50.06 7.38
N ALA A 10 63.93 49.41 7.62
CA ALA A 10 65.18 50.09 7.92
C ALA A 10 65.77 50.68 6.63
N ILE A 11 66.20 51.94 6.70
CA ILE A 11 66.94 52.62 5.64
C ILE A 11 68.43 52.54 6.02
N PRO A 12 69.25 51.75 5.31
CA PRO A 12 70.67 51.61 5.61
C PRO A 12 71.45 52.88 5.21
N GLY A 13 72.45 53.24 6.01
CA GLY A 13 73.45 54.26 5.68
C GLY A 13 74.57 53.71 4.79
N GLU A 14 75.54 54.56 4.42
CA GLU A 14 76.68 54.16 3.57
C GLU A 14 77.54 53.04 4.16
N ASP A 15 77.50 52.84 5.48
CA ASP A 15 78.17 51.77 6.21
C ASP A 15 77.35 50.46 6.30
N GLY A 16 76.15 50.43 5.68
CA GLY A 16 75.23 49.31 5.70
C GLY A 16 74.45 49.15 7.01
N LYS A 17 74.64 50.03 8.00
CA LYS A 17 73.90 49.97 9.27
C LYS A 17 72.59 50.78 9.18
N PRO A 18 71.55 50.40 9.96
CA PRO A 18 70.29 51.13 9.97
C PRO A 18 70.51 52.57 10.44
N MET A 19 70.26 53.53 9.55
CA MET A 19 70.43 54.96 9.85
C MET A 19 69.08 55.64 10.13
N ALA A 20 68.01 55.17 9.49
CA ALA A 20 66.66 55.69 9.70
C ALA A 20 65.60 54.59 9.55
N ILE A 21 64.37 54.89 9.99
CA ILE A 21 63.19 54.05 9.76
C ILE A 21 62.30 54.75 8.75
N GLY A 22 62.04 54.09 7.63
CA GLY A 22 60.98 54.47 6.70
C GLY A 22 59.68 53.77 7.10
N ALA A 23 58.55 54.47 6.94
CA ALA A 23 57.23 53.87 7.06
C ALA A 23 56.41 54.19 5.80
N ILE A 24 55.79 53.16 5.23
CA ILE A 24 54.74 53.33 4.22
C ILE A 24 53.40 53.12 4.93
N VAL A 25 52.53 54.12 4.86
CA VAL A 25 51.16 54.06 5.38
C VAL A 25 50.21 54.12 4.19
N ALA A 26 49.38 53.10 4.04
CA ALA A 26 48.35 53.04 3.02
C ALA A 26 46.96 53.05 3.65
N ASP A 27 46.06 53.91 3.15
CA ASP A 27 44.63 53.84 3.48
C ASP A 27 44.04 52.62 2.76
N ILE A 28 43.46 51.70 3.53
CA ILE A 28 42.80 50.50 3.02
C ILE A 28 41.31 50.49 3.35
N SER A 29 40.74 51.64 3.73
CA SER A 29 39.34 51.77 4.13
C SER A 29 38.38 51.32 3.03
N ASP A 30 38.61 51.72 1.78
CA ASP A 30 37.78 51.32 0.63
C ASP A 30 37.84 49.81 0.38
N ARG A 31 39.06 49.24 0.39
CA ARG A 31 39.25 47.80 0.22
C ARG A 31 38.53 47.01 1.32
N LYS A 32 38.65 47.46 2.58
CA LYS A 32 37.97 46.81 3.72
C LYS A 32 36.46 46.94 3.65
N ARG A 33 35.93 48.09 3.20
CA ARG A 33 34.50 48.25 2.94
C ARG A 33 34.00 47.27 1.87
N ALA A 34 34.72 47.17 0.75
CA ALA A 34 34.36 46.24 -0.33
C ALA A 34 34.43 44.77 0.11
N GLU A 35 35.48 44.38 0.85
CA GLU A 35 35.66 43.02 1.36
C GLU A 35 34.56 42.62 2.36
N ASN A 36 34.17 43.54 3.24
CA ASN A 36 33.06 43.31 4.18
C ASN A 36 31.71 43.26 3.46
N ALA A 37 31.46 44.16 2.49
CA ALA A 37 30.24 44.15 1.68
C ALA A 37 30.10 42.86 0.87
N LEU A 38 31.21 42.36 0.30
CA LEU A 38 31.24 41.09 -0.42
C LEU A 38 30.91 39.92 0.52
N ARG A 39 31.56 39.85 1.69
CA ARG A 39 31.26 38.82 2.70
C ARG A 39 29.81 38.83 3.16
N GLN A 40 29.24 40.03 3.36
CA GLN A 40 27.84 40.20 3.72
C GLN A 40 26.95 39.63 2.61
N SER A 41 27.21 40.01 1.35
CA SER A 41 26.45 39.53 0.20
C SER A 41 26.57 38.02 -0.02
N GLU A 42 27.77 37.44 0.15
CA GLU A 42 27.98 35.99 0.06
C GLU A 42 27.19 35.24 1.13
N THR A 43 27.14 35.78 2.36
CA THR A 43 26.38 35.19 3.47
C THR A 43 24.88 35.26 3.17
N GLU A 44 24.36 36.41 2.77
CA GLU A 44 22.96 36.58 2.37
C GLU A 44 22.58 35.66 1.20
N LEU A 45 23.44 35.55 0.18
CA LEU A 45 23.21 34.68 -0.97
C LEU A 45 23.14 33.21 -0.55
N ARG A 46 24.00 32.81 0.38
CA ARG A 46 24.04 31.44 0.92
C ARG A 46 22.78 31.11 1.71
N GLU A 47 22.32 32.03 2.57
CA GLU A 47 21.06 31.89 3.31
C GLU A 47 19.87 31.78 2.36
N LYS A 48 19.81 32.65 1.34
CA LYS A 48 18.74 32.59 0.33
C LYS A 48 18.76 31.30 -0.48
N ASN A 49 19.92 30.78 -0.86
CA ASN A 49 20.02 29.51 -1.56
C ASN A 49 19.53 28.35 -0.69
N GLN A 50 19.91 28.30 0.58
CA GLN A 50 19.44 27.26 1.50
C GLN A 50 17.91 27.31 1.68
N GLN A 51 17.35 28.51 1.80
CA GLN A 51 15.91 28.69 1.93
C GLN A 51 15.16 28.32 0.63
N LEU A 52 15.76 28.61 -0.53
CA LEU A 52 15.22 28.21 -1.82
C LEU A 52 15.21 26.69 -1.98
N GLU A 53 16.31 26.01 -1.63
CA GLU A 53 16.40 24.55 -1.64
C GLU A 53 15.34 23.90 -0.75
N HIS A 54 15.17 24.40 0.48
CA HIS A 54 14.13 23.92 1.39
C HIS A 54 12.73 24.10 0.80
N THR A 55 12.44 25.29 0.27
CA THR A 55 11.13 25.61 -0.32
C THR A 55 10.84 24.71 -1.54
N LEU A 56 11.85 24.43 -2.36
CA LEU A 56 11.72 23.53 -3.51
C LEU A 56 11.41 22.10 -3.06
N GLN A 57 12.09 21.60 -2.03
CA GLN A 57 11.81 20.28 -1.47
C GLN A 57 10.39 20.18 -0.90
N GLU A 58 9.94 21.19 -0.16
CA GLU A 58 8.57 21.24 0.35
C GLU A 58 7.53 21.31 -0.76
N LEU A 59 7.78 22.13 -1.78
CA LEU A 59 6.89 22.26 -2.94
C LEU A 59 6.77 20.92 -3.68
N GLN A 60 7.89 20.23 -3.91
CA GLN A 60 7.91 18.95 -4.59
C GLN A 60 7.16 17.88 -3.80
N ARG A 61 7.38 17.80 -2.48
CA ARG A 61 6.65 16.89 -1.58
C ARG A 61 5.15 17.17 -1.59
N THR A 62 4.76 18.44 -1.54
CA THR A 62 3.35 18.85 -1.57
C THR A 62 2.69 18.51 -2.90
N LYS A 63 3.40 18.69 -4.01
CA LYS A 63 2.92 18.32 -5.35
C LYS A 63 2.69 16.81 -5.47
N GLU A 64 3.61 15.99 -4.97
CA GLU A 64 3.46 14.54 -4.95
C GLU A 64 2.23 14.11 -4.13
N GLN A 65 2.02 14.71 -2.96
CA GLN A 65 0.84 14.48 -2.13
C GLN A 65 -0.46 14.87 -2.83
N LEU A 66 -0.49 16.02 -3.51
CA LEU A 66 -1.66 16.49 -4.27
C LEU A 66 -1.99 15.54 -5.42
N ILE A 67 -0.98 15.12 -6.20
CA ILE A 67 -1.18 14.15 -7.30
C ILE A 67 -1.74 12.83 -6.75
N GLN A 68 -1.21 12.35 -5.63
CA GLN A 68 -1.70 11.12 -5.02
C GLN A 68 -3.14 11.26 -4.52
N SER A 69 -3.48 12.38 -3.89
CA SER A 69 -4.84 12.68 -3.43
C SER A 69 -5.83 12.81 -4.59
N GLU A 70 -5.45 13.45 -5.69
CA GLU A 70 -6.29 13.57 -6.89
C GLU A 70 -6.55 12.21 -7.55
N LYS A 71 -5.52 11.35 -7.63
CA LYS A 71 -5.67 9.97 -8.13
C LYS A 71 -6.61 9.14 -7.26
N MET A 72 -6.51 9.28 -5.94
CA MET A 72 -7.37 8.55 -5.01
C MET A 72 -8.81 9.07 -5.03
N SER A 73 -9.02 10.38 -5.14
CA SER A 73 -10.35 11.01 -5.22
C SER A 73 -11.07 10.66 -6.53
N SER A 74 -10.38 10.77 -7.67
CA SER A 74 -10.91 10.38 -8.99
C SER A 74 -11.22 8.89 -9.07
N LEU A 75 -10.34 8.05 -8.50
CA LEU A 75 -10.61 6.62 -8.34
C LEU A 75 -11.82 6.41 -7.42
N GLY A 76 -11.94 7.13 -6.31
CA GLY A 76 -13.04 7.05 -5.36
C GLY A 76 -14.40 7.32 -6.01
N GLN A 77 -14.55 8.41 -6.76
CA GLN A 77 -15.80 8.74 -7.43
C GLN A 77 -16.19 7.69 -8.49
N LEU A 78 -15.23 7.26 -9.33
CA LEU A 78 -15.48 6.23 -10.36
C LEU A 78 -15.84 4.89 -9.74
N VAL A 79 -15.09 4.48 -8.71
CA VAL A 79 -15.33 3.26 -7.96
C VAL A 79 -16.69 3.26 -7.30
N ALA A 80 -17.16 4.38 -6.74
CA ALA A 80 -18.47 4.45 -6.09
C ALA A 80 -19.61 4.21 -7.09
N GLY A 81 -19.53 4.81 -8.28
CA GLY A 81 -20.50 4.62 -9.36
C GLY A 81 -20.48 3.18 -9.89
N VAL A 82 -19.29 2.68 -10.26
CA VAL A 82 -19.09 1.31 -10.75
C VAL A 82 -19.50 0.28 -9.69
N ALA A 83 -19.18 0.51 -8.42
CA ALA A 83 -19.58 -0.39 -7.34
C ALA A 83 -21.10 -0.46 -7.20
N HIS A 84 -21.81 0.66 -7.35
CA HIS A 84 -23.28 0.66 -7.33
C HIS A 84 -23.85 -0.08 -8.54
N GLU A 85 -23.29 0.11 -9.73
CA GLU A 85 -23.74 -0.53 -10.96
C GLU A 85 -23.45 -2.04 -10.99
N ILE A 86 -22.36 -2.51 -10.37
CA ILE A 86 -22.05 -3.93 -10.23
C ILE A 86 -22.86 -4.57 -9.09
N ASN A 87 -23.06 -3.88 -7.96
CA ASN A 87 -23.81 -4.44 -6.83
C ASN A 87 -25.26 -4.74 -7.19
N ASN A 88 -25.87 -3.94 -8.06
CA ASN A 88 -27.26 -4.12 -8.48
C ASN A 88 -27.50 -5.50 -9.12
N PRO A 89 -26.89 -5.87 -10.27
CA PRO A 89 -27.06 -7.19 -10.88
C PRO A 89 -26.59 -8.33 -9.96
N ILE A 90 -25.51 -8.13 -9.19
CA ILE A 90 -25.00 -9.16 -8.28
C ILE A 90 -25.96 -9.43 -7.13
N SER A 91 -26.67 -8.41 -6.62
CA SER A 91 -27.67 -8.60 -5.56
C SER A 91 -28.84 -9.44 -6.07
N PHE A 92 -29.30 -9.22 -7.31
CA PHE A 92 -30.34 -10.05 -7.93
C PHE A 92 -29.87 -11.49 -8.14
N ILE A 93 -28.65 -11.69 -8.66
CA ILE A 93 -28.08 -13.03 -8.89
C ILE A 93 -27.91 -13.78 -7.56
N TYR A 94 -27.25 -13.15 -6.58
CA TYR A 94 -26.99 -13.75 -5.27
C TYR A 94 -28.28 -14.07 -4.51
N GLY A 95 -29.25 -13.15 -4.53
CA GLY A 95 -30.56 -13.35 -3.88
C GLY A 95 -31.30 -14.55 -4.48
N ASN A 96 -31.39 -14.61 -5.80
CA ASN A 96 -32.09 -15.70 -6.48
C ASN A 96 -31.35 -17.04 -6.39
N LEU A 97 -30.01 -17.06 -6.40
CA LEU A 97 -29.23 -18.30 -6.30
C LEU A 97 -29.50 -19.07 -5.02
N THR A 98 -29.85 -18.39 -3.91
CA THR A 98 -30.23 -19.06 -2.66
C THR A 98 -31.52 -19.86 -2.85
N HIS A 99 -32.56 -19.24 -3.40
CA HIS A 99 -33.84 -19.90 -3.67
C HIS A 99 -33.71 -21.01 -4.72
N VAL A 100 -32.96 -20.78 -5.80
CA VAL A 100 -32.76 -21.80 -6.84
C VAL A 100 -32.00 -23.01 -6.27
N SER A 101 -31.05 -22.80 -5.36
CA SER A 101 -30.36 -23.90 -4.68
C SER A 101 -31.31 -24.73 -3.80
N GLU A 102 -32.22 -24.07 -3.09
CA GLU A 102 -33.26 -24.74 -2.28
C GLU A 102 -34.19 -25.56 -3.19
N TYR A 103 -34.74 -24.95 -4.24
CA TYR A 103 -35.62 -25.64 -5.20
C TYR A 103 -34.94 -26.82 -5.87
N ALA A 104 -33.67 -26.69 -6.26
CA ALA A 104 -32.90 -27.77 -6.85
C ALA A 104 -32.74 -28.94 -5.87
N GLN A 105 -32.44 -28.65 -4.60
CA GLN A 105 -32.29 -29.67 -3.56
C GLN A 105 -33.62 -30.41 -3.29
N GLU A 106 -34.74 -29.67 -3.25
CA GLU A 106 -36.08 -30.24 -3.09
C GLU A 106 -36.46 -31.14 -4.26
N LEU A 107 -36.23 -30.69 -5.50
CA LEU A 107 -36.49 -31.48 -6.71
C LEU A 107 -35.63 -32.75 -6.77
N VAL A 108 -34.33 -32.64 -6.49
CA VAL A 108 -33.43 -33.81 -6.42
C VAL A 108 -33.89 -34.79 -5.35
N SER A 109 -34.33 -34.29 -4.19
CA SER A 109 -34.85 -35.13 -3.11
C SER A 109 -36.13 -35.86 -3.50
N LEU A 110 -37.04 -35.19 -4.22
CA LEU A 110 -38.26 -35.79 -4.75
C LEU A 110 -37.95 -36.89 -5.78
N VAL A 111 -37.05 -36.62 -6.72
CA VAL A 111 -36.63 -37.60 -7.74
C VAL A 111 -36.02 -38.84 -7.08
N ARG A 112 -35.15 -38.65 -6.09
CA ARG A 112 -34.57 -39.78 -5.32
C ARG A 112 -35.63 -40.58 -4.57
N LEU A 113 -36.64 -39.91 -4.01
CA LEU A 113 -37.75 -40.58 -3.33
C LEU A 113 -38.56 -41.45 -4.31
N TYR A 114 -38.82 -40.95 -5.52
CA TYR A 114 -39.45 -41.75 -6.58
C TYR A 114 -38.57 -42.95 -6.98
N GLN A 115 -37.26 -42.78 -7.17
CA GLN A 115 -36.34 -43.89 -7.46
C GLN A 115 -36.36 -44.96 -6.36
N GLN A 116 -36.47 -44.55 -5.08
CA GLN A 116 -36.51 -45.46 -3.94
C GLN A 116 -37.82 -46.27 -3.87
N HIS A 117 -38.96 -45.62 -4.10
CA HIS A 117 -40.28 -46.25 -3.97
C HIS A 117 -40.81 -46.89 -5.25
N TYR A 118 -40.21 -46.57 -6.40
CA TYR A 118 -40.57 -47.12 -7.71
C TYR A 118 -39.35 -47.72 -8.42
N PRO A 119 -38.78 -48.81 -7.88
CA PRO A 119 -37.50 -49.38 -8.34
C PRO A 119 -37.58 -50.05 -9.72
N GLN A 120 -38.79 -50.26 -10.25
CA GLN A 120 -39.00 -50.72 -11.63
C GLN A 120 -39.90 -49.72 -12.37
N PRO A 121 -39.33 -48.61 -12.88
CA PRO A 121 -40.06 -47.66 -13.70
C PRO A 121 -40.55 -48.29 -15.01
N SER A 122 -41.49 -47.62 -15.69
CA SER A 122 -41.83 -47.99 -17.06
C SER A 122 -40.62 -47.83 -17.98
N ALA A 123 -40.58 -48.58 -19.09
CA ALA A 123 -39.50 -48.51 -20.06
C ALA A 123 -39.24 -47.07 -20.56
N GLU A 124 -40.29 -46.27 -20.74
CA GLU A 124 -40.18 -44.86 -21.12
C GLU A 124 -39.40 -44.02 -20.10
N ILE A 125 -39.65 -44.24 -18.80
CA ILE A 125 -38.95 -43.52 -17.73
C ILE A 125 -37.50 -43.99 -17.60
N GLN A 126 -37.24 -45.30 -17.76
CA GLN A 126 -35.88 -45.84 -17.76
C GLN A 126 -35.04 -45.26 -18.90
N THR A 127 -35.54 -45.31 -20.14
CA THR A 127 -34.85 -44.75 -21.31
C THR A 127 -34.53 -43.28 -21.11
N LEU A 128 -35.50 -42.47 -20.66
CA LEU A 128 -35.26 -41.04 -20.43
C LEU A 128 -34.28 -40.78 -19.27
N SER A 129 -34.31 -41.60 -18.22
CA SER A 129 -33.38 -41.46 -17.08
C SER A 129 -31.94 -41.78 -17.48
N GLU A 130 -31.74 -42.77 -18.35
CA GLU A 130 -30.44 -43.12 -18.94
C GLU A 130 -29.95 -42.04 -19.91
N GLU A 131 -30.83 -41.53 -20.79
CA GLU A 131 -30.50 -40.45 -21.74
C GLU A 131 -30.08 -39.15 -21.04
N LEU A 132 -30.71 -38.81 -19.91
CA LEU A 132 -30.40 -37.62 -19.12
C LEU A 132 -29.21 -37.80 -18.18
N ASP A 133 -28.72 -39.02 -17.99
CA ASP A 133 -27.79 -39.39 -16.91
C ASP A 133 -28.26 -38.81 -15.56
N LEU A 134 -29.46 -39.24 -15.14
CA LEU A 134 -30.19 -38.62 -14.03
C LEU A 134 -29.39 -38.65 -12.72
N ASP A 135 -28.58 -39.70 -12.49
CA ASP A 135 -27.74 -39.82 -11.31
C ASP A 135 -26.59 -38.81 -11.31
N PHE A 136 -25.95 -38.57 -12.47
CA PHE A 136 -24.97 -37.51 -12.61
C PHE A 136 -25.61 -36.14 -12.41
N LEU A 137 -26.73 -35.87 -13.07
CA LEU A 137 -27.45 -34.58 -12.98
C LEU A 137 -27.85 -34.28 -11.53
N ALA A 138 -28.40 -35.26 -10.81
CA ALA A 138 -28.79 -35.13 -9.42
C ALA A 138 -27.61 -34.84 -8.47
N GLN A 139 -26.40 -35.20 -8.86
CA GLN A 139 -25.18 -34.90 -8.09
C GLN A 139 -24.51 -33.59 -8.51
N ASP A 140 -24.52 -33.27 -9.80
CA ASP A 140 -23.77 -32.13 -10.36
C ASP A 140 -24.56 -30.82 -10.29
N PHE A 141 -25.88 -30.89 -10.46
CA PHE A 141 -26.72 -29.70 -10.47
C PHE A 141 -26.62 -28.87 -9.17
N PRO A 142 -26.69 -29.46 -7.96
CA PRO A 142 -26.44 -28.71 -6.71
C PRO A 142 -25.02 -28.13 -6.62
N LYS A 143 -24.00 -28.83 -7.15
CA LYS A 143 -22.60 -28.38 -7.14
C LYS A 143 -22.40 -27.15 -8.01
N ILE A 144 -23.00 -27.13 -9.20
CA ILE A 144 -22.94 -25.97 -10.12
C ILE A 144 -23.57 -24.74 -9.46
N LEU A 145 -24.74 -24.89 -8.83
CA LEU A 145 -25.41 -23.80 -8.10
C LEU A 145 -24.55 -23.29 -6.94
N SER A 146 -23.92 -24.19 -6.17
CA SER A 146 -22.98 -23.82 -5.12
C SER A 146 -21.76 -23.06 -5.65
N SER A 147 -21.20 -23.48 -6.79
CA SER A 147 -20.08 -22.80 -7.44
C SER A 147 -20.44 -21.37 -7.86
N MET A 148 -21.62 -21.20 -8.49
CA MET A 148 -22.12 -19.87 -8.85
C MET A 148 -22.38 -18.99 -7.63
N LYS A 149 -22.92 -19.54 -6.54
CA LYS A 149 -23.12 -18.81 -5.29
C LYS A 149 -21.79 -18.31 -4.70
N ASN A 150 -20.76 -19.15 -4.72
CA ASN A 150 -19.42 -18.77 -4.26
C ASN A 150 -18.82 -17.65 -5.13
N GLY A 151 -18.96 -17.75 -6.45
CA GLY A 151 -18.52 -16.70 -7.38
C GLY A 151 -19.24 -15.37 -7.13
N ALA A 152 -20.57 -15.39 -7.02
CA ALA A 152 -21.37 -14.20 -6.74
C ALA A 152 -21.02 -13.57 -5.38
N THR A 153 -20.77 -14.39 -4.35
CA THR A 153 -20.30 -13.94 -3.03
C THR A 153 -18.96 -13.21 -3.15
N ARG A 154 -18.01 -13.78 -3.90
CA ARG A 154 -16.70 -13.16 -4.10
C ARG A 154 -16.79 -11.80 -4.81
N ILE A 155 -17.62 -11.70 -5.86
CA ILE A 155 -17.82 -10.42 -6.56
C ILE A 155 -18.44 -9.40 -5.60
N ARG A 156 -19.44 -9.80 -4.81
CA ARG A 156 -20.04 -8.93 -3.79
C ARG A 156 -19.01 -8.45 -2.77
N GLU A 157 -18.15 -9.33 -2.27
CA GLU A 157 -17.05 -8.96 -1.34
C GLU A 157 -16.08 -7.94 -1.98
N ILE A 158 -15.69 -8.15 -3.25
CA ILE A 158 -14.81 -7.23 -3.98
C ILE A 158 -15.48 -5.86 -4.12
N VAL A 159 -16.73 -5.82 -4.56
CA VAL A 159 -17.48 -4.58 -4.78
C VAL A 159 -17.71 -3.81 -3.48
N LEU A 160 -18.02 -4.51 -2.38
CA LEU A 160 -18.13 -3.90 -1.06
C LEU A 160 -16.80 -3.34 -0.58
N SER A 161 -15.70 -4.07 -0.79
CA SER A 161 -14.35 -3.61 -0.46
C SER A 161 -13.98 -2.36 -1.24
N LEU A 162 -14.26 -2.36 -2.55
CA LEU A 162 -14.03 -1.25 -3.47
C LEU A 162 -14.84 -0.01 -3.05
N ARG A 163 -16.15 -0.19 -2.77
CA ARG A 163 -17.04 0.87 -2.30
C ARG A 163 -16.58 1.45 -0.96
N ASN A 164 -16.18 0.59 -0.03
CA ASN A 164 -15.70 1.01 1.27
C ASN A 164 -14.39 1.79 1.10
N PHE A 165 -13.44 1.30 0.29
CA PHE A 165 -12.18 1.99 -0.03
C PHE A 165 -12.38 3.38 -0.64
N SER A 166 -13.29 3.51 -1.59
CA SER A 166 -13.65 4.80 -2.20
C SER A 166 -14.16 5.82 -1.19
N ARG A 167 -14.95 5.38 -0.20
CA ARG A 167 -15.43 6.24 0.89
C ARG A 167 -14.34 6.62 1.89
N LEU A 168 -13.17 5.95 1.85
CA LEU A 168 -12.07 6.27 2.77
C LEU A 168 -11.42 7.60 2.37
N ASP A 169 -11.45 8.00 1.11
CA ASP A 169 -10.75 9.22 0.65
C ASP A 169 -11.48 10.55 0.96
N GLU A 170 -12.56 10.51 1.77
CA GLU A 170 -13.19 11.74 2.26
C GLU A 170 -12.22 12.50 3.18
N ALA A 171 -11.83 13.71 2.78
CA ALA A 171 -10.91 14.61 3.51
C ALA A 171 -11.52 15.23 4.79
N GLU A 172 -12.53 14.58 5.39
CA GLU A 172 -13.25 15.08 6.56
C GLU A 172 -12.91 14.26 7.80
N VAL A 173 -12.70 14.96 8.93
CA VAL A 173 -12.56 14.32 10.23
C VAL A 173 -13.92 13.76 10.65
N LYS A 174 -14.01 12.44 10.82
CA LYS A 174 -15.23 11.75 11.25
C LYS A 174 -14.95 10.86 12.45
N ALA A 175 -15.98 10.64 13.27
CA ALA A 175 -15.92 9.65 14.33
C ALA A 175 -16.09 8.26 13.71
N ILE A 176 -15.04 7.45 13.70
CA ILE A 176 -15.01 6.14 13.05
C ILE A 176 -14.73 5.01 14.04
N ASN A 177 -15.20 3.82 13.70
CA ASN A 177 -14.80 2.60 14.38
C ASN A 177 -13.50 2.07 13.75
N ILE A 178 -12.41 2.07 14.52
CA ILE A 178 -11.10 1.61 14.05
C ILE A 178 -11.12 0.12 13.64
N HIS A 179 -11.88 -0.73 14.36
CA HIS A 179 -11.95 -2.15 14.03
C HIS A 179 -12.58 -2.38 12.66
N GLU A 180 -13.59 -1.59 12.31
CA GLU A 180 -14.22 -1.66 10.99
C GLU A 180 -13.23 -1.27 9.88
N GLY A 181 -12.38 -0.26 10.11
CA GLY A 181 -11.31 0.11 9.18
C GLY A 181 -10.29 -1.00 8.95
N ILE A 182 -9.86 -1.66 10.03
CA ILE A 182 -8.93 -2.80 9.96
C ILE A 182 -9.59 -3.99 9.24
N ASP A 183 -10.83 -4.33 9.60
CA ASP A 183 -11.56 -5.47 9.02
C ASP A 183 -11.83 -5.28 7.53
N ASN A 184 -12.21 -4.07 7.12
CA ASN A 184 -12.37 -3.72 5.70
C ASN A 184 -11.04 -3.85 4.95
N THR A 185 -9.94 -3.40 5.56
CA THR A 185 -8.61 -3.51 4.95
C THR A 185 -8.16 -4.96 4.82
N LEU A 186 -8.42 -5.80 5.84
CA LEU A 186 -8.18 -7.25 5.79
C LEU A 186 -8.97 -7.94 4.67
N LEU A 187 -10.20 -7.48 4.40
CA LEU A 187 -11.01 -7.99 3.28
C LEU A 187 -10.36 -7.66 1.92
N ILE A 188 -9.79 -6.45 1.77
CA ILE A 188 -9.08 -6.03 0.56
C ILE A 188 -7.85 -6.91 0.31
N VAL A 189 -7.05 -7.19 1.35
CA VAL A 189 -5.84 -8.01 1.22
C VAL A 189 -6.09 -9.52 1.29
N LYS A 190 -7.34 -9.97 1.47
CA LYS A 190 -7.73 -11.39 1.60
C LYS A 190 -7.20 -12.29 0.49
N ASN A 191 -7.21 -11.81 -0.76
CA ASN A 191 -6.67 -12.57 -1.90
C ASN A 191 -5.16 -12.80 -1.79
N ARG A 192 -4.42 -11.95 -1.07
CA ARG A 192 -2.98 -12.11 -0.81
C ARG A 192 -2.69 -12.99 0.41
N LEU A 193 -3.66 -13.13 1.31
CA LEU A 193 -3.56 -14.02 2.48
C LEU A 193 -3.76 -15.49 2.10
N HIS A 194 -4.62 -15.74 1.12
CA HIS A 194 -4.93 -17.06 0.57
C HIS A 194 -4.38 -17.20 -0.84
N SER A 195 -3.05 -17.06 -0.98
CA SER A 195 -2.34 -17.45 -2.21
C SER A 195 -2.64 -18.93 -2.46
N GLN A 196 -3.68 -19.22 -3.24
CA GLN A 196 -4.03 -20.58 -3.63
C GLN A 196 -2.79 -21.22 -4.23
N ALA A 197 -2.54 -22.44 -3.78
CA ALA A 197 -1.57 -23.37 -4.30
C ALA A 197 -1.79 -23.67 -5.79
N LEU A 198 -1.53 -22.70 -6.66
CA LEU A 198 -1.10 -22.92 -8.03
C LEU A 198 0.42 -22.78 -8.07
N ALA A 199 1.07 -23.52 -7.16
CA ALA A 199 2.44 -23.92 -7.32
C ALA A 199 2.47 -25.05 -8.35
N TRP A 200 2.38 -24.70 -9.63
CA TRP A 200 2.65 -25.68 -10.69
C TRP A 200 3.87 -25.40 -11.55
N GLU A 201 4.75 -24.45 -11.19
CA GLU A 201 6.01 -24.39 -11.94
C GLU A 201 7.28 -23.99 -11.21
N LYS A 202 7.26 -23.42 -10.00
CA LYS A 202 8.51 -23.09 -9.30
C LYS A 202 8.38 -23.12 -7.78
N GLY A 203 8.45 -24.32 -7.20
CA GLY A 203 8.99 -24.64 -5.85
C GLY A 203 8.56 -23.86 -4.59
N ALA A 204 7.85 -22.75 -4.67
CA ALA A 204 7.54 -21.87 -3.56
C ALA A 204 6.16 -22.23 -3.00
N ARG A 205 6.17 -23.08 -1.96
CA ARG A 205 5.01 -23.27 -1.09
C ARG A 205 4.77 -21.94 -0.36
N HIS A 206 3.79 -21.17 -0.78
CA HIS A 206 3.30 -20.05 0.02
C HIS A 206 2.49 -20.65 1.17
N ALA A 207 2.97 -20.48 2.40
CA ALA A 207 2.25 -20.94 3.59
C ALA A 207 0.99 -20.10 3.77
N GLU A 208 -0.12 -20.73 4.15
CA GLU A 208 -1.36 -20.02 4.44
C GLU A 208 -1.15 -19.04 5.61
N ILE A 209 -1.43 -17.75 5.40
CA ILE A 209 -1.26 -16.72 6.43
C ILE A 209 -2.48 -16.74 7.34
N LYS A 210 -2.28 -17.22 8.58
CA LYS A 210 -3.32 -17.19 9.62
C LYS A 210 -3.45 -15.80 10.24
N ILE A 211 -4.63 -15.21 10.15
CA ILE A 211 -4.96 -13.94 10.83
C ILE A 211 -5.51 -14.23 12.23
N ILE A 212 -4.94 -13.57 13.25
CA ILE A 212 -5.41 -13.60 14.64
C ILE A 212 -5.88 -12.19 15.01
N LYS A 213 -7.14 -12.05 15.44
CA LYS A 213 -7.76 -10.77 15.78
C LYS A 213 -7.98 -10.66 17.29
N GLU A 214 -7.20 -9.82 17.96
CA GLU A 214 -7.31 -9.57 19.39
C GLU A 214 -7.67 -8.09 19.63
N TYR A 215 -8.93 -7.75 19.36
CA TYR A 215 -9.42 -6.38 19.50
C TYR A 215 -9.80 -6.05 20.94
N GLY A 216 -9.36 -4.88 21.41
CA GLY A 216 -9.87 -4.28 22.64
C GLY A 216 -11.25 -3.65 22.45
N LYS A 217 -11.81 -3.07 23.51
CA LYS A 217 -12.99 -2.19 23.38
C LYS A 217 -12.51 -0.76 23.17
N LEU A 218 -12.81 -0.19 22.00
CA LEU A 218 -12.44 1.17 21.65
C LEU A 218 -13.70 2.00 21.35
N PRO A 219 -13.84 3.22 21.88
CA PRO A 219 -14.88 4.14 21.42
C PRO A 219 -14.58 4.62 19.99
N PRO A 220 -15.58 5.19 19.29
CA PRO A 220 -15.34 5.85 18.01
C PRO A 220 -14.27 6.95 18.12
N VAL A 221 -13.32 6.96 17.19
CA VAL A 221 -12.19 7.90 17.18
C VAL A 221 -12.42 8.97 16.12
N LYS A 222 -12.20 10.24 16.46
CA LYS A 222 -12.27 11.35 15.50
C LYS A 222 -10.95 11.46 14.74
N CYS A 223 -10.98 11.15 13.45
CA CYS A 223 -9.78 11.13 12.61
C CYS A 223 -10.15 11.15 11.12
N TYR A 224 -9.12 11.32 10.27
CA TYR A 224 -9.24 11.15 8.83
C TYR A 224 -9.26 9.66 8.50
N ALA A 225 -10.43 9.15 8.13
CA ALA A 225 -10.63 7.73 7.84
C ALA A 225 -9.71 7.23 6.72
N GLY A 226 -9.53 8.01 5.65
CA GLY A 226 -8.67 7.67 4.52
C GLY A 226 -7.23 7.43 4.89
N GLN A 227 -6.66 8.38 5.62
CA GLN A 227 -5.27 8.31 6.05
C GLN A 227 -5.03 7.11 6.97
N LEU A 228 -5.93 6.85 7.91
CA LEU A 228 -5.79 5.67 8.80
C LEU A 228 -5.90 4.35 8.06
N ASN A 229 -6.84 4.24 7.13
CA ASN A 229 -6.96 3.02 6.35
C ASN A 229 -5.78 2.82 5.39
N GLN A 230 -5.19 3.90 4.89
CA GLN A 230 -3.94 3.82 4.12
C GLN A 230 -2.78 3.32 4.99
N VAL A 231 -2.72 3.75 6.26
CA VAL A 231 -1.77 3.20 7.24
C VAL A 231 -2.02 1.70 7.46
N PHE A 232 -3.26 1.27 7.67
CA PHE A 232 -3.58 -0.16 7.84
C PHE A 232 -3.20 -0.98 6.61
N LEU A 233 -3.51 -0.49 5.41
CA LEU A 233 -3.17 -1.16 4.17
C LEU A 233 -1.66 -1.35 4.06
N ASN A 234 -0.89 -0.28 4.24
CA ASN A 234 0.57 -0.32 4.14
C ASN A 234 1.19 -1.27 5.18
N ILE A 235 0.71 -1.26 6.42
CA ILE A 235 1.21 -2.15 7.47
C ILE A 235 0.90 -3.61 7.11
N LEU A 236 -0.33 -3.91 6.70
CA LEU A 236 -0.75 -5.26 6.37
C LEU A 236 -0.05 -5.79 5.11
N THR A 237 0.13 -4.98 4.08
CA THR A 237 0.88 -5.39 2.88
C THR A 237 2.34 -5.66 3.20
N ASN A 238 3.00 -4.80 3.98
CA ASN A 238 4.39 -5.00 4.39
C ASN A 238 4.55 -6.27 5.24
N ALA A 239 3.58 -6.58 6.10
CA ALA A 239 3.58 -7.80 6.90
C ALA A 239 3.44 -9.05 6.02
N ILE A 240 2.55 -9.02 5.02
CA ILE A 240 2.39 -10.09 4.03
C ILE A 240 3.70 -10.28 3.24
N ASP A 241 4.27 -9.20 2.71
CA ASP A 241 5.52 -9.24 1.93
C ASP A 241 6.68 -9.86 2.74
N ALA A 242 6.79 -9.49 4.02
CA ALA A 242 7.82 -10.03 4.91
C ALA A 242 7.64 -11.53 5.19
N LEU A 243 6.39 -12.01 5.26
CA LEU A 243 6.08 -13.44 5.43
C LEU A 243 6.33 -14.23 4.15
N ASP A 244 6.01 -13.66 2.98
CA ASP A 244 6.27 -14.26 1.67
C ASP A 244 7.78 -14.37 1.39
N MET A 245 8.58 -13.35 1.74
CA MET A 245 10.03 -13.38 1.58
C MET A 245 10.72 -14.46 2.44
N LYS A 246 10.26 -14.68 3.68
CA LYS A 246 10.81 -15.73 4.56
C LYS A 246 10.51 -17.16 4.07
N ALA A 247 9.45 -17.35 3.29
CA ALA A 247 9.12 -18.66 2.72
C ALA A 247 10.04 -19.05 1.54
N GLY A 248 10.70 -18.07 0.90
CA GLY A 248 11.60 -18.30 -0.24
C GLY A 248 13.05 -18.65 0.12
N ASP A 249 13.53 -18.26 1.30
CA ASP A 249 14.98 -18.20 1.60
C ASP A 249 15.53 -19.33 2.50
N TRP A 250 14.67 -20.26 2.94
CA TRP A 250 15.07 -21.42 3.78
C TRP A 250 15.07 -22.77 3.03
N GLY A 251 14.76 -22.78 1.74
CA GLY A 251 14.63 -24.00 0.92
C GLY A 251 15.92 -24.52 0.27
N SER A 252 17.01 -23.76 0.30
CA SER A 252 18.31 -24.17 -0.24
C SER A 252 19.40 -24.03 0.81
N GLY A 253 19.39 -24.96 1.77
CA GLY A 253 20.48 -25.11 2.72
C GLY A 253 21.72 -25.70 2.04
N ASP A 254 22.64 -24.82 1.63
CA ASP A 254 24.07 -25.11 1.71
C ASP A 254 24.79 -23.86 2.21
N TRP A 255 24.91 -23.76 3.54
CA TRP A 255 25.82 -22.82 4.19
C TRP A 255 26.84 -23.62 5.00
N GLY A 256 27.72 -24.30 4.27
CA GLY A 256 29.08 -24.48 4.74
C GLY A 256 29.73 -23.11 4.98
N GLN A 257 29.96 -22.79 6.25
CA GLN A 257 30.93 -21.83 6.78
C GLN A 257 31.18 -20.55 5.95
N SER A 258 30.55 -19.44 6.33
CA SER A 258 31.17 -18.12 6.17
C SER A 258 30.61 -17.12 7.18
N THR A 259 31.27 -17.02 8.33
CA THR A 259 31.20 -15.84 9.19
C THR A 259 31.77 -14.63 8.44
N ARG A 260 30.92 -13.69 8.03
CA ARG A 260 31.35 -12.31 7.77
C ARG A 260 30.57 -11.37 8.68
N GLY A 261 31.32 -10.73 9.57
CA GLY A 261 30.84 -9.74 10.51
C GLY A 261 30.27 -8.51 9.80
N TRP A 262 29.27 -7.92 10.44
CA TRP A 262 28.71 -6.63 10.07
C TRP A 262 29.53 -5.55 10.78
N GLU A 263 30.35 -4.81 10.03
CA GLU A 263 30.96 -3.57 10.51
C GLU A 263 30.01 -2.40 10.21
N PHE A 264 29.54 -1.75 11.27
CA PHE A 264 28.80 -0.49 11.19
C PHE A 264 29.78 0.65 10.89
N GLY A 265 29.73 1.18 9.67
CA GLY A 265 30.40 2.43 9.32
C GLY A 265 29.52 3.63 9.65
N THR A 266 29.83 4.33 10.73
CA THR A 266 29.37 5.71 10.98
C THR A 266 30.08 6.67 10.03
N LYS A 267 29.31 7.40 9.22
CA LYS A 267 29.60 8.79 8.83
C LYS A 267 28.30 9.56 8.75
#